data_AF-Z4YLM5-F1
#
_entry.id   AF-Z4YLM5-F1
#
_cell.length_a   1.000
_cell.length_b   1.000
_cell.length_c   1.000
_cell.angle_alpha   90.00
_cell.angle_beta   90.00
_cell.angle_gamma   90.00
#
_symmetry.space_group_name_H-M   'P 1'
#
loop_
_entity.id
_entity.type
_entity.pdbx_description
1 polymer ?
#
loop_
_entity_poly.entity_id
_entity_poly.type
_entity_poly.pdbx_seq_one_letter_code
_entity_poly.pdbx_strand_id
1 'polypeptide(L)'
;MDCKSEESAQRTDSQAFQEPDGLPEAGGEDGLSESFQLLQVDVEYERPEETSPANSAVWSSKNMQRKQRHWERIVSSKKSKRKQERERRKAKRAEDPGNGTCPQHSKRFLKALTKEKLLEAKHSGPRLCVDLSMTQHMSKK
;
A
#
# COMPACT_ATOMS: atom_id res chain seq x y z
N MET A 1 -23.30 -24.87 -21.59
CA MET A 1 -24.50 -24.93 -20.72
C MET A 1 -24.38 -23.73 -19.82
N ASP A 2 -24.80 -22.59 -20.37
CA ASP A 2 -24.43 -21.27 -19.87
C ASP A 2 -25.72 -20.58 -19.43
N CYS A 3 -25.82 -20.38 -18.11
CA CYS A 3 -27.02 -19.89 -17.45
C CYS A 3 -27.12 -18.37 -17.56
N LYS A 4 -27.96 -17.93 -18.50
CA LYS A 4 -28.93 -16.80 -18.48
C LYS A 4 -28.59 -15.51 -17.72
N SER A 5 -28.49 -14.43 -18.50
CA SER A 5 -28.69 -13.02 -18.12
C SER A 5 -30.16 -12.70 -17.89
N GLU A 6 -30.50 -11.95 -16.83
CA GLU A 6 -31.72 -11.14 -16.75
C GLU A 6 -31.42 -9.83 -15.98
N GLU A 7 -31.25 -8.74 -16.73
CA GLU A 7 -31.19 -7.37 -16.24
C GLU A 7 -32.60 -6.78 -16.36
N SER A 8 -33.23 -6.44 -15.23
CA SER A 8 -34.59 -5.91 -15.20
C SER A 8 -34.58 -4.41 -15.45
N ALA A 9 -35.15 -4.00 -16.58
CA ALA A 9 -35.54 -2.63 -16.88
C ALA A 9 -36.74 -2.20 -16.01
N GLN A 10 -36.71 -0.96 -15.53
CA GLN A 10 -37.92 -0.22 -15.17
C GLN A 10 -37.95 1.07 -15.99
N ARG A 11 -38.88 1.11 -16.95
CA ARG A 11 -39.37 2.33 -17.60
C ARG A 11 -40.54 2.86 -16.78
N THR A 12 -40.61 4.17 -16.60
CA THR A 12 -41.89 4.90 -16.57
C THR A 12 -41.69 6.26 -17.24
N ASP A 13 -42.62 6.52 -18.15
CA ASP A 13 -42.65 7.54 -19.19
C ASP A 13 -42.90 8.99 -18.69
N SER A 14 -42.23 9.90 -19.39
CA SER A 14 -42.75 11.08 -20.11
C SER A 14 -43.60 12.14 -19.40
N GLN A 15 -43.11 13.38 -19.41
CA GLN A 15 -43.94 14.56 -19.67
C GLN A 15 -43.20 15.54 -20.58
N ALA A 16 -43.70 15.69 -21.80
CA ALA A 16 -43.29 16.68 -22.78
C ALA A 16 -43.78 18.06 -22.37
N PHE A 17 -42.94 19.09 -22.49
CA PHE A 17 -43.37 20.46 -22.80
C PHE A 17 -42.34 21.13 -23.70
N GLN A 18 -42.89 21.92 -24.61
CA GLN A 18 -42.34 22.35 -25.89
C GLN A 18 -41.32 23.48 -25.75
N GLU A 19 -40.50 23.57 -26.81
CA GLU A 19 -39.70 24.69 -27.28
C GLU A 19 -40.27 26.10 -27.02
N PRO A 20 -39.38 27.09 -26.99
CA PRO A 20 -39.23 27.91 -28.20
C PRO A 20 -37.78 27.99 -28.65
N ASP A 21 -37.54 27.48 -29.86
CA ASP A 21 -36.86 28.14 -30.97
C ASP A 21 -36.04 29.40 -30.65
N GLY A 22 -34.78 29.37 -31.05
CA GLY A 22 -34.01 30.59 -31.30
C GLY A 22 -32.53 30.48 -31.01
N LEU A 23 -31.80 29.73 -31.83
CA LEU A 23 -30.37 29.99 -32.01
C LEU A 23 -30.22 31.31 -32.79
N PRO A 24 -29.31 32.20 -32.37
CA PRO A 24 -28.39 32.76 -33.34
C PRO A 24 -26.94 32.48 -32.93
N GLU A 25 -26.27 31.80 -33.86
CA GLU A 25 -24.87 31.92 -34.24
C GLU A 25 -23.97 32.90 -33.46
N ALA A 26 -22.80 32.34 -33.10
CA ALA A 26 -21.46 32.92 -33.22
C ALA A 26 -21.02 34.06 -32.28
N GLY A 27 -19.90 33.80 -31.61
CA GLY A 27 -19.15 34.72 -30.75
C GLY A 27 -19.12 34.16 -29.33
N GLY A 28 -18.13 33.35 -28.99
CA GLY A 28 -16.89 33.90 -28.46
C GLY A 28 -17.00 33.96 -26.93
N GLU A 29 -16.36 33.01 -26.25
CA GLU A 29 -15.79 33.16 -24.91
C GLU A 29 -16.64 33.56 -23.67
N ASP A 30 -17.97 33.55 -23.66
CA ASP A 30 -18.70 34.06 -22.47
C ASP A 30 -19.35 33.01 -21.51
N GLY A 31 -19.43 31.73 -21.87
CA GLY A 31 -20.07 30.72 -21.00
C GLY A 31 -19.25 30.30 -19.76
N LEU A 32 -17.91 30.42 -19.84
CA LEU A 32 -17.04 30.09 -18.72
C LEU A 32 -17.04 31.22 -17.68
N SER A 33 -17.06 32.48 -18.14
CA SER A 33 -17.05 33.68 -17.28
C SER A 33 -18.27 33.72 -16.34
N GLU A 34 -19.44 33.35 -16.86
CA GLU A 34 -20.68 33.25 -16.07
C GLU A 34 -20.62 32.13 -15.02
N SER A 35 -20.01 30.99 -15.37
CA SER A 35 -19.81 29.88 -14.41
C SER A 35 -18.84 30.22 -13.28
N PHE A 36 -17.86 31.09 -13.53
CA PHE A 36 -16.91 31.56 -12.52
C PHE A 36 -17.52 32.63 -11.59
N GLN A 37 -18.52 33.39 -12.04
CA GLN A 37 -19.27 34.31 -11.17
C GLN A 37 -20.11 33.56 -10.13
N LEU A 38 -20.67 32.40 -10.47
CA LEU A 38 -21.39 31.55 -9.50
C LEU A 38 -20.47 30.89 -8.46
N LEU A 39 -19.20 30.70 -8.81
CA LEU A 39 -18.15 30.22 -7.90
C LEU A 39 -17.55 31.34 -7.04
N GLN A 40 -17.96 32.59 -7.25
CA GLN A 40 -17.51 33.73 -6.48
C GLN A 40 -18.20 33.73 -5.12
N VAL A 41 -17.57 33.04 -4.16
CA VAL A 41 -17.92 33.15 -2.75
C VAL A 41 -17.38 34.48 -2.25
N ASP A 42 -18.26 35.45 -2.00
CA ASP A 42 -17.90 36.66 -1.26
C ASP A 42 -17.59 36.27 0.18
N VAL A 43 -16.29 36.06 0.45
CA VAL A 43 -15.77 35.99 1.80
C VAL A 43 -15.64 37.43 2.28
N GLU A 44 -16.71 37.94 2.91
CA GLU A 44 -16.56 39.06 3.85
C GLU A 44 -15.59 38.60 4.95
N TYR A 45 -14.32 38.94 4.78
CA TYR A 45 -13.31 38.76 5.80
C TYR A 45 -13.52 39.84 6.85
N GLU A 46 -14.44 39.60 7.79
CA GLU A 46 -14.36 40.26 9.08
C GLU A 46 -13.05 39.78 9.71
N ARG A 47 -12.01 40.62 9.61
CA ARG A 47 -10.67 40.34 10.13
C ARG A 47 -10.82 39.94 11.59
N PRO A 48 -10.59 38.66 11.94
CA PRO A 48 -10.37 38.35 13.34
C PRO A 48 -9.02 39.01 13.64
N GLU A 49 -9.04 40.01 14.52
CA GLU A 49 -7.89 40.44 15.31
C GLU A 49 -6.94 39.25 15.54
N GLU A 50 -5.65 39.46 15.32
CA GLU A 50 -4.59 38.45 15.36
C GLU A 50 -4.64 37.59 16.63
N THR A 51 -5.47 36.54 16.63
CA THR A 51 -5.41 35.52 17.66
C THR A 51 -4.25 34.62 17.31
N SER A 52 -3.09 35.04 17.81
CA SER A 52 -1.90 34.21 17.97
C SER A 52 -2.31 32.77 18.32
N PRO A 53 -1.72 31.73 17.68
CA PRO A 53 -2.15 30.34 17.86
C PRO A 53 -2.08 29.85 19.32
N ALA A 54 -1.37 30.60 20.19
CA ALA A 54 -1.33 30.42 21.63
C ALA A 54 -2.71 30.56 22.33
N ASN A 55 -3.64 31.35 21.78
CA ASN A 55 -4.95 31.61 22.42
C ASN A 55 -5.98 30.51 22.13
N SER A 56 -5.79 29.70 21.09
CA SER A 56 -6.70 28.59 20.74
C SER A 56 -6.69 27.46 21.78
N ALA A 57 -5.57 27.29 22.50
CA ALA A 57 -5.42 26.34 23.58
C ALA A 57 -6.24 26.70 24.82
N VAL A 58 -6.63 27.97 24.97
CA VAL A 58 -7.33 28.50 26.16
C VAL A 58 -8.85 28.24 26.10
N TRP A 59 -9.42 28.01 24.91
CA TRP A 59 -10.87 27.94 24.73
C TRP A 59 -11.43 26.51 24.63
N SER A 60 -10.58 25.49 24.70
CA SER A 60 -11.04 24.11 24.73
C SER A 60 -11.58 23.75 26.11
N SER A 61 -12.85 23.32 26.15
CA SER A 61 -13.51 22.86 27.39
C SER A 61 -12.63 21.87 28.16
N LYS A 62 -12.62 21.96 29.49
CA LYS A 62 -11.89 21.05 30.39
C LYS A 62 -12.12 19.56 30.05
N ASN A 63 -13.31 19.21 29.55
CA ASN A 63 -13.63 17.84 29.13
C ASN A 63 -12.87 17.43 27.85
N MET A 64 -12.81 18.33 26.85
CA MET A 64 -12.06 18.11 25.60
C MET A 64 -10.58 17.88 25.89
N GLN A 65 -9.98 18.72 26.73
CA GLN A 65 -8.57 18.58 27.13
C GLN A 65 -8.31 17.27 27.89
N ARG A 66 -9.24 16.84 28.76
CA ARG A 66 -9.14 15.54 29.45
C ARG A 66 -9.14 14.38 28.46
N LYS A 67 -10.05 14.39 27.48
CA LYS A 67 -10.13 13.36 26.43
C LYS A 67 -8.85 13.34 25.59
N GLN A 68 -8.35 14.51 25.18
CA GLN A 68 -7.09 14.63 24.45
C GLN A 68 -5.92 14.01 25.23
N ARG A 69 -5.69 14.44 26.47
CA ARG A 69 -4.61 13.90 27.33
C ARG A 69 -4.76 12.40 27.59
N HIS A 70 -5.99 11.88 27.64
CA HIS A 70 -6.24 10.45 27.79
C HIS A 70 -5.83 9.67 26.54
N TRP A 71 -6.22 10.15 25.36
CA TRP A 71 -5.82 9.56 24.09
C TRP A 71 -4.31 9.61 23.87
N GLU A 72 -3.68 10.74 24.15
CA GLU A 72 -2.22 10.89 24.08
C GLU A 72 -1.50 9.89 24.98
N ARG A 73 -2.00 9.68 26.22
CA ARG A 73 -1.49 8.66 27.15
C ARG A 73 -1.64 7.24 26.61
N ILE A 74 -2.77 6.92 25.99
CA ILE A 74 -2.96 5.60 25.37
C ILE A 74 -1.96 5.38 24.24
N VAL A 75 -1.79 6.37 23.37
CA VAL A 75 -0.88 6.28 22.21
C VAL A 75 0.57 6.15 22.69
N SER A 76 1.00 6.96 23.66
CA SER A 76 2.36 6.90 24.20
C SER A 76 2.63 5.58 24.90
N SER A 77 1.69 5.07 25.69
CA SER A 77 1.76 3.75 26.33
C SER A 77 1.89 2.62 25.30
N LYS A 78 1.06 2.62 24.25
CA LYS A 78 1.15 1.64 23.14
C LYS A 78 2.50 1.71 22.42
N LYS A 79 3.01 2.92 22.13
CA LYS A 79 4.33 3.11 21.50
C LYS A 79 5.47 2.60 22.40
N SER A 80 5.41 2.92 23.70
CA SER A 80 6.39 2.44 24.69
C SER A 80 6.41 0.92 24.77
N LYS A 81 5.24 0.27 24.83
CA LYS A 81 5.13 -1.19 24.82
C LYS A 81 5.72 -1.82 23.56
N ARG A 82 5.47 -1.24 22.38
CA ARG A 82 6.08 -1.69 21.12
C ARG A 82 7.61 -1.54 21.13
N LYS A 83 8.13 -0.44 21.68
CA LYS A 83 9.57 -0.20 21.82
C LYS A 83 10.19 -1.23 22.76
N GLN A 84 9.61 -1.45 23.93
CA GLN A 84 10.07 -2.44 24.91
C GLN A 84 10.09 -3.85 24.31
N GLU A 85 9.04 -4.27 23.61
CA GLU A 85 8.99 -5.57 22.94
C GLU A 85 10.05 -5.70 21.83
N ARG A 86 10.32 -4.61 21.09
CA ARG A 86 11.40 -4.58 20.10
C ARG A 86 12.76 -4.77 20.75
N GLU A 87 13.04 -4.08 21.85
CA GLU A 87 14.30 -4.23 22.59
C GLU A 87 14.42 -5.64 23.21
N ARG A 88 13.35 -6.19 23.77
CA ARG A 88 13.31 -7.58 24.25
C ARG A 88 13.66 -8.58 23.15
N ARG A 89 13.15 -8.38 21.93
CA ARG A 89 13.48 -9.23 20.77
C ARG A 89 14.93 -9.09 20.34
N LYS A 90 15.50 -7.88 20.39
CA LYS A 90 16.93 -7.66 20.11
C LYS A 90 17.81 -8.34 21.15
N ALA A 91 17.49 -8.18 22.44
CA ALA A 91 18.20 -8.84 23.54
C ALA A 91 18.15 -10.38 23.39
N LYS A 92 16.96 -10.95 23.15
CA LYS A 92 16.83 -12.40 22.88
C LYS A 92 17.63 -12.89 21.67
N ARG A 93 17.82 -12.06 20.64
CA ARG A 93 18.67 -12.42 19.49
C ARG A 93 20.16 -12.35 19.82
N ALA A 94 20.57 -11.51 20.77
CA ALA A 94 21.96 -11.40 21.21
C ALA A 94 22.33 -12.51 22.22
N GLU A 95 21.38 -12.94 23.05
CA GLU A 95 21.57 -13.98 24.08
C GLU A 95 21.41 -15.43 23.58
N ASP A 96 21.09 -15.64 22.29
CA ASP A 96 21.06 -16.97 21.69
C ASP A 96 22.37 -17.21 20.89
N PRO A 97 23.48 -17.62 21.54
CA PRO A 97 24.72 -17.93 20.87
C PRO A 97 24.62 -19.19 19.99
N GLY A 98 23.56 -20.00 20.14
CA GLY A 98 23.29 -21.16 19.28
C GLY A 98 22.80 -20.79 17.88
N ASN A 99 22.37 -19.54 17.68
CA ASN A 99 21.97 -18.99 16.39
C ASN A 99 22.89 -17.82 15.96
N GLY A 100 24.10 -17.75 16.54
CA GLY A 100 24.96 -16.57 16.65
C GLY A 100 26.07 -16.37 15.62
N THR A 101 26.04 -17.00 14.43
CA THR A 101 27.09 -16.74 13.40
C THR A 101 26.59 -16.54 11.98
N CYS A 102 25.29 -16.36 11.76
CA CYS A 102 24.80 -16.11 10.42
C CYS A 102 23.66 -15.12 10.44
N PRO A 103 23.69 -14.02 9.65
CA PRO A 103 22.47 -13.31 9.29
C PRO A 103 21.49 -14.40 8.87
N GLN A 104 20.33 -14.50 9.52
CA GLN A 104 19.38 -15.57 9.25
C GLN A 104 18.96 -15.46 7.78
N HIS A 105 19.73 -16.13 6.92
CA HIS A 105 19.65 -15.94 5.50
C HIS A 105 18.27 -16.41 5.10
N SER A 106 17.60 -15.64 4.24
CA SER A 106 16.29 -16.05 3.78
C SER A 106 16.38 -17.48 3.24
N LYS A 107 15.32 -18.28 3.42
CA LYS A 107 15.27 -19.64 2.86
C LYS A 107 15.61 -19.67 1.37
N ARG A 108 15.32 -18.58 0.65
CA ARG A 108 15.67 -18.38 -0.76
C ARG A 108 17.20 -18.23 -0.95
N PHE A 109 17.87 -17.46 -0.10
CA PHE A 109 19.33 -17.30 -0.13
C PHE A 109 20.04 -18.64 0.13
N LEU A 110 19.65 -19.38 1.18
CA LEU A 110 20.29 -20.67 1.46
C LEU A 110 20.10 -21.67 0.32
N LYS A 111 18.93 -21.68 -0.32
CA LYS A 111 18.67 -22.48 -1.51
C LYS A 111 19.53 -22.06 -2.70
N ALA A 112 19.71 -20.75 -2.93
CA ALA A 112 20.57 -20.24 -3.99
C ALA A 112 22.03 -20.66 -3.77
N LEU A 113 22.55 -20.44 -2.56
CA LEU A 113 23.90 -20.83 -2.16
C LEU A 113 24.14 -22.34 -2.32
N THR A 114 23.16 -23.16 -1.96
CA THR A 114 23.27 -24.62 -2.11
C THR A 114 23.29 -25.03 -3.59
N LYS A 115 22.47 -24.38 -4.43
CA LYS A 115 22.47 -24.63 -5.89
C LYS A 115 23.79 -24.24 -6.53
N GLU A 116 24.33 -23.09 -6.15
CA GLU A 116 25.64 -22.61 -6.62
C GLU A 116 26.75 -23.61 -6.31
N LYS A 117 26.87 -24.02 -5.04
CA LYS A 117 27.86 -25.03 -4.62
C LYS A 117 27.69 -26.37 -5.32
N LEU A 118 26.45 -26.81 -5.53
CA LEU A 118 26.19 -28.06 -6.25
C LEU A 118 26.63 -27.99 -7.72
N LEU A 119 26.40 -26.86 -8.38
CA LEU A 119 26.85 -26.65 -9.76
C LEU A 119 28.38 -26.64 -9.82
N GLU A 120 29.03 -25.95 -8.90
CA GLU A 120 30.50 -25.92 -8.79
C GLU A 120 31.08 -27.33 -8.60
N ALA A 121 30.49 -28.14 -7.71
CA ALA A 121 30.93 -29.52 -7.47
C ALA A 121 30.73 -30.43 -8.70
N LYS A 122 29.66 -30.21 -9.48
CA LYS A 122 29.43 -30.97 -10.72
C LYS A 122 30.49 -30.70 -11.79
N HIS A 123 31.04 -29.50 -11.83
CA HIS A 123 32.05 -29.12 -12.83
C HIS A 123 33.47 -29.43 -12.40
N SER A 124 33.76 -29.35 -11.10
CA SER A 124 35.10 -29.60 -10.54
C SER A 124 35.35 -31.06 -10.16
N GLY A 125 34.30 -31.88 -10.00
CA GLY A 125 34.42 -33.26 -9.55
C GLY A 125 35.07 -34.19 -10.58
N PRO A 126 35.76 -35.26 -10.13
CA PRO A 126 36.30 -36.28 -11.02
C PRO A 126 35.16 -36.95 -11.81
N ARG A 127 35.39 -37.16 -13.12
CA ARG A 127 34.41 -37.78 -14.02
C ARG A 127 34.73 -39.26 -14.17
N LEU A 128 33.73 -40.12 -13.94
CA LEU A 128 33.79 -41.52 -14.31
C LEU A 128 33.37 -41.66 -15.78
N CYS A 129 34.31 -42.09 -16.63
CA CYS A 129 34.04 -42.41 -18.03
C CYS A 129 34.05 -43.94 -18.19
N VAL A 130 32.95 -44.51 -18.64
CA VAL A 130 32.86 -45.93 -19.00
C VAL A 130 32.86 -46.01 -20.53
N ASP A 131 33.88 -46.63 -21.10
CA ASP A 131 33.94 -46.87 -22.54
C ASP A 131 33.07 -48.08 -22.90
N LEU A 132 32.15 -47.88 -23.84
CA LEU A 132 31.23 -48.90 -24.33
C LEU A 132 31.56 -49.32 -25.77
N SER A 133 32.68 -48.86 -26.34
CA SER A 133 33.12 -49.19 -27.70
C SER A 133 33.21 -50.71 -27.93
N MET A 134 33.63 -51.46 -26.91
CA MET A 134 33.82 -52.92 -26.97
C MET A 134 32.53 -53.74 -26.74
N THR A 135 31.36 -53.09 -26.62
CA THR A 135 30.10 -53.78 -26.29
C THR A 135 29.72 -54.84 -27.33
N GLN A 136 30.06 -54.65 -28.60
CA GLN A 136 29.75 -55.61 -29.68
C GLN A 136 30.58 -56.91 -29.60
N HIS A 137 31.67 -56.93 -28.84
CA HIS A 137 32.56 -58.08 -28.68
C HIS A 137 32.32 -58.84 -27.37
N MET A 138 31.39 -58.38 -26.54
CA MET A 138 31.06 -58.99 -25.26
C MET A 138 30.00 -60.08 -25.44
N SER A 139 30.19 -61.23 -24.81
CA SER A 139 29.18 -62.30 -24.80
C SER A 139 27.98 -61.93 -23.92
N LYS A 140 26.78 -62.35 -24.34
CA LYS A 140 25.57 -62.26 -23.51
C LYS A 140 25.70 -63.27 -22.37
N LYS A 141 25.81 -62.76 -21.15
CA LYS A 141 25.82 -63.55 -19.91
C LYS A 141 24.49 -63.42 -19.18
#